data_AF-A0A530GE41-F1
#
_entry.id   AF-A0A530GE41-F1
#
_cell.length_a   1.000
_cell.length_b   1.000
_cell.length_c   1.000
_cell.angle_alpha   90.00
_cell.angle_beta   90.00
_cell.angle_gamma   90.00
#
_symmetry.space_group_name_H-M   'P 1'
#
loop_
_entity.id
_entity.type
_entity.pdbx_description
1 polymer ?
#
loop_
_entity_poly.entity_id
_entity_poly.type
_entity_poly.pdbx_seq_one_letter_code
_entity_poly.pdbx_strand_id
1 'polypeptide(L)' 'PVYAAMIADIKADTFGTKHYSIGLQDDSVKLLKTAAIPDKVWSEIQAVRDDVISGKIKVDPVYDAAAVRALMTSVAQ' A
#
# COMPACT_ATOMS: atom_id res chain seq x y z
N PRO A 1 12.12 -4.53 0.19
CA PRO A 1 11.89 -5.46 1.33
C PRO A 1 11.56 -6.89 0.84
N VAL A 2 10.55 -7.05 -0.02
CA VAL A 2 10.08 -8.36 -0.49
C VAL A 2 11.16 -9.21 -1.17
N TYR A 3 11.92 -8.66 -2.13
CA TYR A 3 12.98 -9.44 -2.79
C TYR A 3 14.07 -9.93 -1.84
N ALA A 4 14.41 -9.14 -0.81
CA ALA A 4 15.36 -9.58 0.20
C ALA A 4 14.81 -10.76 1.02
N ALA A 5 13.51 -10.72 1.36
CA ALA A 5 12.83 -11.83 2.02
C ALA A 5 12.79 -13.08 1.12
N MET A 6 12.48 -12.92 -0.17
CA MET A 6 12.49 -14.01 -1.14
C MET A 6 13.87 -14.68 -1.26
N ILE A 7 14.94 -13.89 -1.33
CA ILE A 7 16.31 -14.42 -1.36
C ILE A 7 16.63 -15.17 -0.07
N ALA A 8 16.20 -14.66 1.08
CA ALA A 8 16.38 -15.34 2.37
C ALA A 8 15.63 -16.69 2.40
N ASP A 9 14.39 -16.73 1.92
CA ASP A 9 13.58 -17.95 1.87
C ASP A 9 14.14 -18.96 0.84
N ILE A 10 14.73 -18.52 -0.27
CA ILE A 10 15.45 -19.40 -1.20
C ILE A 10 16.66 -20.04 -0.51
N LYS A 11 17.46 -19.23 0.22
CA LYS A 11 18.63 -19.75 0.96
C LYS A 11 18.24 -20.69 2.11
N ALA A 12 17.04 -20.52 2.66
CA ALA A 12 16.51 -21.34 3.74
C ALA A 12 15.67 -22.54 3.25
N ASP A 13 15.53 -22.74 1.93
CA ASP A 13 14.69 -23.78 1.32
C ASP A 13 13.19 -23.70 1.74
N THR A 14 12.72 -22.49 2.03
CA THR A 14 11.32 -22.21 2.43
C THR A 14 10.58 -21.35 1.40
N PHE A 15 11.17 -21.11 0.23
CA PHE A 15 10.54 -20.31 -0.82
C PHE A 15 9.22 -20.94 -1.29
N GLY A 16 8.18 -20.12 -1.45
CA GLY A 16 6.86 -20.58 -1.89
C GLY A 16 5.95 -21.11 -0.78
N THR A 17 6.41 -21.16 0.47
CA THR A 17 5.61 -21.64 1.63
C THR A 17 4.70 -20.57 2.25
N LYS A 18 4.84 -19.31 1.83
CA LYS A 18 4.06 -18.17 2.35
C LYS A 18 3.79 -17.13 1.26
N HIS A 19 2.76 -16.33 1.48
CA HIS A 19 2.51 -15.12 0.69
C HIS A 19 3.33 -13.95 1.24
N TYR A 20 3.83 -13.10 0.34
CA TYR A 20 4.48 -11.85 0.71
C TYR A 20 3.45 -10.73 0.66
N SER A 21 3.03 -10.24 1.81
CA SER A 21 2.20 -9.05 1.87
C SER A 21 3.01 -7.84 1.43
N ILE A 22 2.38 -6.97 0.65
CA ILE A 22 2.89 -5.62 0.36
C ILE A 22 1.90 -4.59 0.91
N GLY A 23 2.40 -3.46 1.41
CA GLY A 23 1.58 -2.41 1.96
C GLY A 23 2.38 -1.22 2.47
N LEU A 24 1.68 -0.35 3.17
CA LEU A 24 2.27 0.87 3.75
C LEU A 24 3.12 0.55 4.99
N GLN A 25 2.75 -0.47 5.76
CA GLN A 25 3.41 -0.86 7.02
C GLN A 25 4.90 -1.18 6.85
N ASP A 26 5.24 -1.87 5.75
CA ASP A 26 6.59 -2.39 5.50
C ASP A 26 7.34 -1.61 4.40
N ASP A 27 6.80 -0.46 4.00
CA ASP A 27 7.33 0.42 2.94
C ASP A 27 7.55 -0.27 1.59
N SER A 28 6.93 -1.43 1.36
CA SER A 28 6.90 -2.07 0.04
C SER A 28 6.02 -1.28 -0.93
N VAL A 29 5.03 -0.55 -0.42
CA VAL A 29 4.26 0.48 -1.13
C VAL A 29 4.45 1.81 -0.42
N LYS A 30 4.99 2.80 -1.13
CA LYS A 30 5.15 4.17 -0.62
C LYS A 30 5.22 5.19 -1.74
N LEU A 31 4.89 6.43 -1.40
CA LEU A 31 5.13 7.57 -2.28
C LEU A 31 6.59 7.99 -2.23
N LEU A 32 7.09 8.47 -3.37
CA LEU A 32 8.41 9.09 -3.47
C LEU A 32 8.24 10.61 -3.30
N LYS A 33 8.93 11.21 -2.32
CA LYS A 33 8.98 12.66 -2.18
C LYS A 33 9.80 13.26 -3.33
N THR A 34 9.25 14.25 -4.02
CA THR A 34 9.96 15.00 -5.07
C THR A 34 9.85 16.50 -4.81
N ALA A 35 10.67 17.30 -5.48
CA ALA A 35 10.64 18.76 -5.38
C ALA A 35 9.32 19.40 -5.86
N ALA A 36 8.53 18.67 -6.66
CA ALA A 36 7.23 19.12 -7.12
C ALA A 36 6.14 19.01 -6.04
N ILE A 37 6.41 18.37 -4.91
CA ILE A 37 5.46 18.19 -3.82
C ILE A 37 5.81 19.19 -2.71
N PRO A 38 4.98 20.22 -2.47
CA PRO A 38 5.21 21.15 -1.37
C PRO A 38 5.25 20.42 -0.01
N ASP A 39 6.10 20.89 0.90
CA ASP A 39 6.29 20.24 2.21
C ASP A 39 5.00 20.09 3.02
N LYS A 40 4.11 21.09 2.93
CA LYS A 40 2.80 21.04 3.57
C LYS A 40 1.97 19.87 3.04
N VAL A 41 1.87 19.73 1.71
CA VAL A 41 1.13 18.64 1.07
C VAL A 41 1.76 17.29 1.41
N TRP A 42 3.09 17.20 1.38
CA TRP A 42 3.79 15.99 1.78
C TRP A 42 3.44 15.58 3.21
N SER A 43 3.45 16.54 4.15
CA SER A 43 3.14 16.28 5.57
C SER A 43 1.70 15.81 5.77
N GLU A 44 0.74 16.42 5.07
CA GLU A 44 -0.67 15.99 5.11
C GLU A 44 -0.85 14.57 4.60
N ILE A 45 -0.19 14.20 3.50
CA ILE A 45 -0.26 12.85 2.94
C ILE A 45 0.45 11.81 3.84
N GLN A 46 1.57 12.17 4.47
CA GLN A 46 2.21 11.28 5.44
C GLN A 46 1.32 11.06 6.68
N ALA A 47 0.60 12.08 7.14
CA ALA A 47 -0.36 11.91 8.23
C ALA A 47 -1.49 10.94 7.85
N VAL A 48 -2.02 11.02 6.63
CA VAL A 48 -3.00 10.04 6.13
C VAL A 48 -2.40 8.64 6.03
N ARG A 49 -1.16 8.49 5.57
CA ARG A 49 -0.45 7.20 5.57
C ARG A 49 -0.39 6.60 6.98
N ASP A 50 -0.08 7.41 7.98
CA ASP A 50 0.02 6.96 9.37
C ASP A 50 -1.36 6.63 9.96
N ASP A 51 -2.40 7.35 9.57
CA ASP A 51 -3.79 7.02 9.92
C ASP A 51 -4.23 5.66 9.32
N VAL A 52 -3.78 5.31 8.11
CA VAL A 52 -4.05 3.99 7.50
C VAL A 52 -3.26 2.89 8.23
N ILE A 53 -1.98 3.13 8.50
CA ILE A 53 -1.10 2.17 9.22
C ILE A 53 -1.61 1.90 10.63
N SER A 54 -2.04 2.94 11.36
CA SER A 54 -2.60 2.78 12.70
C SER A 54 -3.99 2.13 12.71
N GLY A 55 -4.62 1.96 11.55
CA GLY A 55 -5.97 1.42 11.41
C GLY A 55 -7.07 2.42 11.78
N LYS A 56 -6.73 3.70 12.00
CA LYS A 56 -7.71 4.78 12.16
C LYS A 56 -8.51 4.99 10.88
N ILE A 57 -7.85 4.91 9.73
CA ILE A 57 -8.51 4.78 8.42
C ILE A 57 -8.42 3.32 7.99
N LYS A 58 -9.57 2.67 7.82
CA LYS A 58 -9.65 1.31 7.29
C LYS A 58 -10.00 1.36 5.81
N VAL A 59 -9.25 0.60 5.02
CA VAL A 59 -9.51 0.40 3.59
C VAL A 59 -9.86 -1.07 3.42
N ASP A 60 -11.15 -1.37 3.41
CA ASP A 60 -11.63 -2.73 3.25
C ASP A 60 -11.53 -3.16 1.77
N PRO A 61 -10.98 -4.35 1.49
CA PRO A 61 -10.84 -4.79 0.12
C PRO A 61 -12.20 -5.22 -0.44
N VAL A 62 -12.56 -4.68 -1.61
CA VAL A 62 -13.77 -5.05 -2.35
C VAL A 62 -13.36 -5.77 -3.62
N TYR A 63 -13.80 -7.02 -3.77
CA TYR A 63 -13.42 -7.90 -4.88
C TYR A 63 -14.56 -8.17 -5.86
N ASP A 64 -15.81 -8.00 -5.43
CA ASP A 64 -16.95 -8.17 -6.32
C ASP A 64 -16.97 -7.05 -7.37
N ALA A 65 -17.11 -7.45 -8.63
CA ALA A 65 -16.97 -6.52 -9.73
C ALA A 65 -18.13 -5.51 -9.80
N ALA A 66 -19.34 -5.86 -9.36
CA ALA A 66 -20.45 -4.91 -9.30
C ALA A 66 -20.25 -3.90 -8.15
N ALA A 67 -19.80 -4.38 -6.99
CA ALA A 67 -19.46 -3.54 -5.84
C ALA A 67 -18.31 -2.58 -6.15
N VAL A 68 -17.24 -3.03 -6.82
CA VAL A 68 -16.14 -2.16 -7.28
C VAL A 68 -16.67 -1.06 -8.21
N ARG A 69 -17.53 -1.41 -9.18
CA ARG A 69 -18.12 -0.43 -10.10
C ARG A 69 -19.01 0.58 -9.39
N ALA A 70 -19.74 0.16 -8.34
CA ALA A 70 -20.55 1.06 -7.54
C ALA A 70 -19.72 2.08 -6.74
N LEU A 71 -18.47 1.73 -6.37
CA LEU A 71 -17.53 2.66 -5.73
C LEU A 71 -16.96 3.70 -6.70
N MET A 72 -17.00 3.43 -8.01
CA MET A 72 -16.58 4.40 -9.01
C MET A 72 -17.69 5.44 -9.20
N THR A 73 -17.54 6.61 -8.58
CA THR A 73 -18.29 7.79 -9.03
C THR A 73 -17.87 8.10 -10.46
N SER A 74 -18.83 8.32 -11.37
CA SER A 74 -18.49 8.73 -12.73
C SER A 74 -17.57 9.96 -12.64
N VAL A 75 -16.37 9.85 -13.22
CA VAL A 75 -15.57 11.03 -13.51
C VAL A 75 -16.22 11.66 -14.73
N ALA A 76 -17.38 12.29 -14.54
CA ALA A 76 -17.90 13.24 -15.49
C ALA A 76 -16.95 14.45 -15.40
N GLN A 77 -15.94 14.44 -16.26
CA GLN A 77 -15.24 15.65 -16.67
C GLN A 77 -16.18 16.53 -17.50
#